data_AF-A0A7S3DVG0-F1
#
_entry.id   AF-A0A7S3DVG0-F1
#
_cell.length_a   1.000
_cell.length_b   1.000
_cell.length_c   1.000
_cell.angle_alpha   90.00
_cell.angle_beta   90.00
_cell.angle_gamma   90.00
#
_symmetry.space_group_name_H-M   'P 1'
#
loop_
_entity.id
_entity.type
_entity.pdbx_description
1 polymer ?
#
loop_
_entity_poly.entity_id
_entity_poly.type
_entity_poly.pdbx_seq_one_letter_code
_entity_poly.pdbx_strand_id
1 'polypeptide(L)'
;MVAHQPFSKEFLERRKSILDAIEKKKGYKVRQKVERRWKEIERSRGNIGLPFKKDVLQTKQRLVQHIPIVKRAVAPSPEEDLMLDTSLSMIRGLRLGVYKTKGPLTFAKKRALTDWLELMSATLPEEWGIHDTIDDLLKNIDYISKAQDNLWKILDRHSMVRKKYSPSCAKGESAFTCGFWKLLHTMSIGLAQHRGGQTLIDSGMRKPDTRIFSPSEAAVAVRDYMDNFFLCDPCSTHFVATFDDCSKNRRCDRLANAAEYATDADWKEMAKWMWEVHNDINVRLVREHAQENKNKKRGGFFGGGGVVPSSNIAALFPSIDACVKCFGDDGSWNEEAVFLFLEYEYWPSTTFDPKMNRLLKFEQEFDAEGAG
;
A
#
# COMPACT_ATOMS: atom_id res chain seq x y z
N MET A 1 5.23 -7.95 -26.30
CA MET A 1 4.82 -8.69 -25.08
C MET A 1 3.75 -7.87 -24.41
N VAL A 2 2.50 -8.35 -24.44
CA VAL A 2 1.33 -7.62 -23.93
C VAL A 2 1.32 -7.78 -22.40
N ALA A 3 1.32 -6.67 -21.68
CA ALA A 3 1.21 -6.68 -20.23
C ALA A 3 -0.16 -7.26 -19.83
N HIS A 4 -0.15 -8.28 -18.97
CA HIS A 4 -1.36 -8.95 -18.51
C HIS A 4 -2.12 -8.05 -17.52
N GLN A 5 -3.12 -7.32 -18.00
CA GLN A 5 -3.93 -6.42 -17.19
C GLN A 5 -4.91 -7.20 -16.28
N PRO A 6 -5.02 -6.86 -14.99
CA PRO A 6 -6.12 -7.33 -14.15
C PRO A 6 -7.47 -6.91 -14.75
N PHE A 7 -8.46 -7.79 -14.68
CA PHE A 7 -9.81 -7.61 -15.25
C PHE A 7 -9.93 -7.52 -16.78
N SER A 8 -8.85 -7.67 -17.53
CA SER A 8 -8.93 -7.96 -18.96
C SER A 8 -9.75 -9.23 -19.21
N LYS A 9 -10.34 -9.36 -20.41
CA LYS A 9 -11.02 -10.60 -20.83
C LYS A 9 -10.12 -11.82 -20.63
N GLU A 10 -8.82 -11.67 -20.88
CA GLU A 10 -7.80 -12.71 -20.70
C GLU A 10 -7.53 -13.04 -19.22
N PHE A 11 -7.52 -12.05 -18.32
CA PHE A 11 -7.47 -12.26 -16.87
C PHE A 11 -8.73 -12.96 -16.35
N LEU A 12 -9.91 -12.55 -16.82
CA LEU A 12 -11.19 -13.15 -16.44
C LEU A 12 -11.31 -14.59 -16.96
N GLU A 13 -10.86 -14.87 -18.19
CA GLU A 13 -10.82 -16.21 -18.78
C GLU A 13 -9.80 -17.11 -18.09
N ARG A 14 -8.62 -16.60 -17.72
CA ARG A 14 -7.62 -17.35 -16.94
C ARG A 14 -8.11 -17.61 -15.52
N ARG A 15 -8.73 -16.62 -14.85
CA ARG A 15 -9.38 -16.79 -13.55
C ARG A 15 -10.48 -17.84 -13.63
N LYS A 16 -11.32 -17.82 -14.67
CA LYS A 16 -12.36 -18.81 -14.92
C LYS A 16 -11.77 -20.20 -15.16
N SER A 17 -10.77 -20.33 -16.03
CA SER A 17 -10.06 -21.59 -16.28
C SER A 17 -9.42 -22.19 -15.02
N ILE A 18 -8.89 -21.35 -14.13
CA ILE A 18 -8.34 -21.77 -12.83
C ILE A 18 -9.45 -22.23 -11.89
N LEU A 19 -10.57 -21.51 -11.83
CA LEU A 19 -11.74 -21.93 -11.05
C LEU A 19 -12.31 -23.25 -11.57
N ASP A 20 -12.40 -23.42 -12.89
CA ASP A 20 -12.84 -24.63 -13.56
C ASP A 20 -11.85 -25.78 -13.28
N ALA A 21 -10.53 -25.53 -13.23
CA ALA A 21 -9.52 -26.51 -12.86
C ALA A 21 -9.59 -26.90 -11.37
N ILE A 22 -9.91 -25.94 -10.48
CA ILE A 22 -10.18 -26.18 -9.06
C ILE A 22 -11.49 -26.96 -8.88
N GLU A 23 -12.50 -26.66 -9.69
CA GLU A 23 -13.79 -27.34 -9.73
C GLU A 23 -13.65 -28.78 -10.22
N LYS A 24 -12.79 -29.00 -11.23
CA LYS A 24 -12.46 -30.33 -11.76
C LYS A 24 -11.62 -31.17 -10.78
N LYS A 25 -10.83 -30.53 -9.91
CA LYS A 25 -9.96 -31.20 -8.91
C LYS A 25 -10.62 -31.45 -7.55
N LYS A 26 -11.76 -30.83 -7.22
CA LYS A 26 -12.41 -31.00 -5.89
C LYS A 26 -13.79 -31.61 -6.02
N GLY A 27 -13.92 -32.85 -5.55
CA GLY A 27 -15.19 -33.59 -5.54
C GLY A 27 -16.35 -32.82 -4.89
N TYR A 28 -17.57 -33.20 -5.30
CA TYR A 28 -18.89 -32.64 -5.01
C TYR A 28 -19.14 -32.09 -3.59
N LYS A 29 -18.48 -32.63 -2.55
CA LYS A 29 -18.63 -32.17 -1.16
C LYS A 29 -17.99 -30.80 -0.88
N VAL A 30 -16.94 -30.41 -1.60
CA VAL A 30 -16.33 -29.08 -1.46
C VAL A 30 -17.19 -28.02 -2.13
N ARG A 31 -17.81 -28.36 -3.28
CA ARG A 31 -18.76 -27.52 -4.00
C ARG A 31 -19.91 -27.07 -3.11
N GLN A 32 -20.59 -27.99 -2.43
CA GLN A 32 -21.68 -27.63 -1.52
C GLN A 32 -21.22 -26.73 -0.37
N LYS A 33 -19.99 -26.90 0.16
CA LYS A 33 -19.48 -26.09 1.27
C LYS A 33 -19.11 -24.67 0.83
N VAL A 34 -18.53 -24.52 -0.36
CA VAL A 34 -18.17 -23.22 -0.94
C VAL A 34 -19.43 -22.45 -1.33
N GLU A 35 -20.40 -23.12 -1.96
CA GLU A 35 -21.66 -22.50 -2.40
C GLU A 35 -22.55 -22.10 -1.21
N ARG A 36 -22.57 -22.89 -0.13
CA ARG A 36 -23.26 -22.53 1.12
C ARG A 36 -22.63 -21.30 1.78
N ARG A 37 -21.29 -21.21 1.77
CA ARG A 37 -20.55 -20.06 2.31
C ARG A 37 -20.73 -18.80 1.46
N TRP A 38 -20.82 -18.92 0.14
CA TRP A 38 -21.11 -17.80 -0.75
C TRP A 38 -22.52 -17.24 -0.58
N LYS A 39 -23.54 -18.11 -0.47
CA LYS A 39 -24.92 -17.67 -0.16
C LYS A 39 -25.05 -17.02 1.22
N GLU A 40 -24.18 -17.38 2.16
CA GLU A 40 -24.09 -16.76 3.49
C GLU A 40 -23.40 -15.37 3.43
N ILE A 41 -22.40 -15.20 2.57
CA ILE A 41 -21.76 -13.90 2.27
C ILE A 41 -22.73 -12.96 1.55
N GLU A 42 -23.47 -13.43 0.55
CA GLU A 42 -24.48 -12.61 -0.14
C GLU A 42 -25.63 -12.19 0.78
N ARG A 43 -26.08 -13.06 1.68
CA ARG A 43 -27.10 -12.70 2.68
C ARG A 43 -26.59 -11.72 3.74
N SER A 44 -25.30 -11.76 4.08
CA SER A 44 -24.70 -10.81 5.03
C SER A 44 -24.36 -9.45 4.38
N ARG A 45 -24.35 -9.36 3.05
CA ARG A 45 -24.20 -8.08 2.33
C ARG A 45 -25.37 -7.10 2.51
N GLY A 46 -26.52 -7.56 3.00
CA GLY A 46 -27.66 -6.68 3.33
C GLY A 46 -27.50 -5.92 4.65
N ASN A 47 -26.42 -6.16 5.42
CA ASN A 47 -26.23 -5.56 6.75
C ASN A 47 -24.73 -5.47 7.09
N ILE A 48 -23.96 -4.76 6.26
CA ILE A 48 -22.48 -4.72 6.37
C ILE A 48 -22.06 -3.61 7.34
N GLY A 49 -21.63 -4.01 8.53
CA GLY A 49 -20.47 -3.34 9.11
C GLY A 49 -19.20 -3.99 8.55
N LEU A 50 -18.13 -3.20 8.44
CA LEU A 50 -16.77 -3.58 8.04
C LEU A 50 -16.42 -5.05 8.26
N PRO A 51 -15.63 -5.70 7.36
CA PRO A 51 -15.27 -7.13 7.40
C PRO A 51 -14.55 -7.61 8.70
N PHE A 52 -14.39 -6.73 9.69
CA PHE A 52 -13.86 -7.01 11.02
C PHE A 52 -14.88 -6.95 12.16
N LYS A 53 -16.20 -6.81 11.91
CA LYS A 53 -17.19 -6.96 12.99
C LYS A 53 -17.33 -8.44 13.39
N LYS A 54 -16.58 -8.80 14.46
CA LYS A 54 -16.96 -9.65 15.62
C LYS A 54 -17.94 -10.79 15.33
N ASP A 55 -17.60 -12.07 15.51
CA ASP A 55 -17.72 -12.69 16.85
C ASP A 55 -16.94 -13.99 17.08
N VAL A 56 -16.23 -14.55 16.08
CA VAL A 56 -15.56 -15.86 16.27
C VAL A 56 -14.15 -15.74 16.90
N LEU A 57 -13.48 -14.60 16.75
CA LEU A 57 -12.07 -14.47 17.15
C LEU A 57 -11.85 -14.01 18.60
N GLN A 58 -12.70 -13.13 19.15
CA GLN A 58 -12.42 -12.53 20.47
C GLN A 58 -12.61 -13.51 21.64
N THR A 59 -13.64 -14.36 21.62
CA THR A 59 -13.94 -15.25 22.75
C THR A 59 -13.02 -16.47 22.81
N LYS A 60 -12.45 -16.90 21.67
CA LYS A 60 -11.49 -18.02 21.61
C LYS A 60 -10.02 -17.59 21.76
N GLN A 61 -9.67 -16.32 21.52
CA GLN A 61 -8.27 -15.89 21.54
C GLN A 61 -7.58 -16.01 22.90
N ARG A 62 -8.27 -15.79 24.04
CA ARG A 62 -7.61 -15.80 25.35
C ARG A 62 -7.16 -17.20 25.81
N LEU A 63 -7.95 -18.23 25.53
CA LEU A 63 -7.62 -19.63 25.87
C LEU A 63 -6.59 -20.23 24.90
N VAL A 64 -6.58 -19.75 23.66
CA VAL A 64 -5.83 -20.37 22.56
C VAL A 64 -4.42 -19.77 22.39
N GLN A 65 -4.19 -18.54 22.88
CA GLN A 65 -2.89 -17.86 22.80
C GLN A 65 -1.76 -18.54 23.61
N HIS A 66 -2.09 -19.44 24.55
CA HIS A 66 -1.11 -20.14 25.39
C HIS A 66 -0.58 -21.43 24.75
N ILE A 67 -1.14 -21.88 23.62
CA ILE A 67 -0.66 -23.05 22.88
C ILE A 67 0.20 -22.53 21.71
N PRO A 68 1.54 -22.77 21.70
CA PRO A 68 2.44 -22.24 20.67
C PRO A 68 2.03 -22.59 19.23
N ILE A 69 1.44 -23.77 19.05
CA ILE A 69 0.95 -24.26 17.75
C ILE A 69 -0.23 -23.40 17.27
N VAL A 70 -1.14 -23.00 18.15
CA VAL A 70 -2.29 -22.18 17.74
C VAL A 70 -1.95 -20.70 17.65
N LYS A 71 -0.93 -20.23 18.36
CA LYS A 71 -0.39 -18.88 18.19
C LYS A 71 0.09 -18.64 16.75
N ARG A 72 0.69 -19.65 16.09
CA ARG A 72 1.07 -19.58 14.66
C ARG A 72 -0.15 -19.58 13.73
N ALA A 73 -1.21 -20.31 14.05
CA ALA A 73 -2.44 -20.36 13.26
C ALA A 73 -3.27 -19.06 13.31
N VAL A 74 -2.96 -18.14 14.24
CA VAL A 74 -3.67 -16.86 14.43
C VAL A 74 -2.79 -15.65 14.07
N ALA A 75 -1.56 -15.88 13.57
CA ALA A 75 -0.74 -14.78 13.08
C ALA A 75 -1.40 -14.15 11.84
N PRO A 76 -1.49 -12.82 11.77
CA PRO A 76 -2.00 -12.16 10.58
C PRO A 76 -1.12 -12.47 9.35
N SER A 77 -1.72 -12.50 8.18
CA SER A 77 -0.96 -12.59 6.92
C SER A 77 -0.16 -11.30 6.67
N PRO A 78 0.88 -11.32 5.82
CA PRO A 78 1.58 -10.11 5.41
C PRO A 78 0.65 -9.04 4.80
N GLU A 79 -0.36 -9.47 4.05
CA GLU A 79 -1.42 -8.61 3.52
C GLU A 79 -2.25 -7.97 4.64
N GLU A 80 -2.70 -8.75 5.63
CA GLU A 80 -3.45 -8.21 6.77
C GLU A 80 -2.60 -7.22 7.58
N ASP A 81 -1.29 -7.47 7.71
CA ASP A 81 -0.36 -6.55 8.37
C ASP A 81 -0.16 -5.27 7.56
N LEU A 82 -0.02 -5.36 6.24
CA LEU A 82 0.03 -4.21 5.32
C LEU A 82 -1.24 -3.36 5.47
N MET A 83 -2.42 -3.96 5.31
CA MET A 83 -3.73 -3.32 5.47
C MET A 83 -3.87 -2.62 6.82
N LEU A 84 -3.44 -3.27 7.89
CA LEU A 84 -3.52 -2.72 9.25
C LEU A 84 -2.61 -1.50 9.41
N ASP A 85 -1.37 -1.57 8.95
CA ASP A 85 -0.39 -0.48 9.08
C ASP A 85 -0.76 0.74 8.25
N THR A 86 -1.23 0.53 7.01
CA THR A 86 -1.70 1.61 6.12
C THR A 86 -2.93 2.29 6.71
N SER A 87 -3.93 1.52 7.15
CA SER A 87 -5.17 2.06 7.73
C SER A 87 -4.91 2.81 9.03
N LEU A 88 -4.04 2.30 9.92
CA LEU A 88 -3.66 3.00 11.15
C LEU A 88 -2.95 4.30 10.87
N SER A 89 -2.08 4.31 9.86
CA SER A 89 -1.35 5.51 9.46
C SER A 89 -2.28 6.54 8.83
N MET A 90 -3.20 6.12 7.95
CA MET A 90 -4.21 7.00 7.37
C MET A 90 -5.03 7.69 8.47
N ILE A 91 -5.63 6.91 9.38
CA ILE A 91 -6.48 7.44 10.46
C ILE A 91 -5.69 8.34 11.40
N ARG A 92 -4.46 7.95 11.76
CA ARG A 92 -3.59 8.77 12.62
C ARG A 92 -3.17 10.07 11.93
N GLY A 93 -2.82 10.01 10.66
CA GLY A 93 -2.45 11.16 9.84
C GLY A 93 -3.60 12.15 9.74
N LEU A 94 -4.82 11.67 9.48
CA LEU A 94 -6.02 12.52 9.48
C LEU A 94 -6.28 13.14 10.86
N ARG A 95 -6.25 12.33 11.93
CA ARG A 95 -6.56 12.76 13.30
C ARG A 95 -5.61 13.82 13.84
N LEU A 96 -4.32 13.69 13.54
CA LEU A 96 -3.26 14.55 14.09
C LEU A 96 -2.77 15.62 13.11
N GLY A 97 -2.93 15.40 11.80
CA GLY A 97 -2.32 16.21 10.76
C GLY A 97 -3.22 17.26 10.15
N VAL A 98 -4.53 17.00 10.04
CA VAL A 98 -5.46 17.92 9.35
C VAL A 98 -5.56 19.28 10.06
N TYR A 99 -5.58 19.28 11.39
CA TYR A 99 -5.70 20.47 12.23
C TYR A 99 -4.42 20.72 13.04
N LYS A 100 -3.31 21.07 12.36
CA LYS A 100 -2.07 21.55 13.02
C LYS A 100 -2.28 22.86 13.77
N THR A 101 -3.21 23.69 13.31
CA THR A 101 -3.58 24.98 13.90
C THR A 101 -5.06 24.99 14.27
N LYS A 102 -5.42 25.69 15.36
CA LYS A 102 -6.83 25.88 15.73
C LYS A 102 -7.56 26.71 14.67
N GLY A 103 -8.81 26.36 14.39
CA GLY A 103 -9.68 27.07 13.44
C GLY A 103 -10.06 26.22 12.23
N PRO A 104 -10.96 26.72 11.37
CA PRO A 104 -11.41 26.02 10.17
C PRO A 104 -10.29 25.87 9.14
N LEU A 105 -10.40 24.87 8.27
CA LEU A 105 -9.50 24.71 7.14
C LEU A 105 -9.71 25.86 6.14
N THR A 106 -8.61 26.45 5.68
CA THR A 106 -8.61 27.34 4.52
C THR A 106 -9.12 26.59 3.27
N PHE A 107 -9.58 27.31 2.25
CA PHE A 107 -9.98 26.72 0.98
C PHE A 107 -8.89 25.81 0.38
N ALA A 108 -7.62 26.25 0.36
CA ALA A 108 -6.50 25.47 -0.17
C ALA A 108 -6.31 24.15 0.60
N LYS A 109 -6.26 24.19 1.94
CA LYS A 109 -6.20 22.97 2.77
C LYS A 109 -7.39 22.05 2.55
N LYS A 110 -8.61 22.59 2.49
CA LYS A 110 -9.80 21.78 2.21
C LYS A 110 -9.66 21.06 0.86
N ARG A 111 -9.23 21.76 -0.20
CA ARG A 111 -8.98 21.17 -1.51
C ARG A 111 -7.90 20.08 -1.45
N ALA A 112 -6.76 20.33 -0.83
CA ALA A 112 -5.70 19.34 -0.66
C ALA A 112 -6.20 18.08 0.08
N LEU A 113 -7.06 18.26 1.09
CA LEU A 113 -7.67 17.13 1.80
C LEU A 113 -8.66 16.36 0.91
N THR A 114 -9.48 17.06 0.11
CA THR A 114 -10.37 16.43 -0.87
C THR A 114 -9.57 15.61 -1.89
N ASP A 115 -8.56 16.22 -2.52
CA ASP A 115 -7.73 15.58 -3.54
C ASP A 115 -7.03 14.33 -2.98
N TRP A 116 -6.55 14.40 -1.73
CA TRP A 116 -5.96 13.26 -1.03
C TRP A 116 -6.96 12.13 -0.77
N LEU A 117 -8.18 12.45 -0.32
CA LEU A 117 -9.23 11.46 -0.06
C LEU A 117 -9.75 10.82 -1.36
N GLU A 118 -9.94 11.62 -2.42
CA GLU A 118 -10.31 11.13 -3.75
C GLU A 118 -9.23 10.21 -4.33
N LEU A 119 -7.95 10.59 -4.20
CA LEU A 119 -6.84 9.74 -4.65
C LEU A 119 -6.83 8.40 -3.91
N MET A 120 -6.99 8.39 -2.58
CA MET A 120 -7.09 7.13 -1.82
C MET A 120 -8.30 6.29 -2.26
N SER A 121 -9.46 6.92 -2.50
CA SER A 121 -10.65 6.23 -3.00
C SER A 121 -10.39 5.56 -4.36
N ALA A 122 -9.66 6.22 -5.26
CA ALA A 122 -9.36 5.73 -6.61
C ALA A 122 -8.21 4.70 -6.66
N THR A 123 -7.39 4.60 -5.62
CA THR A 123 -6.12 3.83 -5.67
C THR A 123 -5.97 2.76 -4.60
N LEU A 124 -6.76 2.74 -3.52
CA LEU A 124 -6.69 1.65 -2.54
C LEU A 124 -7.48 0.43 -3.01
N PRO A 125 -7.05 -0.80 -2.68
CA PRO A 125 -7.81 -1.99 -3.04
C PRO A 125 -9.25 -1.93 -2.51
N GLU A 126 -10.22 -2.26 -3.36
CA GLU A 126 -11.66 -2.13 -3.07
C GLU A 126 -12.12 -3.04 -1.92
N GLU A 127 -11.40 -4.12 -1.65
CA GLU A 127 -11.69 -5.04 -0.55
C GLU A 127 -11.34 -4.47 0.83
N TRP A 128 -10.60 -3.35 0.88
CA TRP A 128 -10.21 -2.73 2.12
C TRP A 128 -11.39 -1.96 2.70
N GLY A 129 -11.80 -2.33 3.92
CA GLY A 129 -12.89 -1.65 4.63
C GLY A 129 -12.63 -0.15 4.93
N ILE A 130 -11.46 0.38 4.58
CA ILE A 130 -11.15 1.80 4.77
C ILE A 130 -11.96 2.71 3.83
N HIS A 131 -12.47 2.19 2.72
CA HIS A 131 -13.31 2.93 1.76
C HIS A 131 -14.57 3.51 2.40
N ASP A 132 -15.22 2.79 3.33
CA ASP A 132 -16.37 3.31 4.08
C ASP A 132 -16.03 4.60 4.85
N THR A 133 -14.79 4.69 5.38
CA THR A 133 -14.31 5.88 6.07
C THR A 133 -14.05 7.02 5.10
N ILE A 134 -13.39 6.72 3.97
CA ILE A 134 -13.05 7.70 2.94
C ILE A 134 -14.32 8.33 2.35
N ASP A 135 -15.31 7.51 2.02
CA ASP A 135 -16.57 7.96 1.43
C ASP A 135 -17.38 8.83 2.43
N ASP A 136 -17.42 8.47 3.71
CA ASP A 136 -18.08 9.28 4.75
C ASP A 136 -17.34 10.61 4.97
N LEU A 137 -16.00 10.63 4.89
CA LEU A 137 -15.22 11.87 4.95
C LEU A 137 -15.47 12.77 3.73
N LEU A 138 -15.44 12.22 2.52
CA LEU A 138 -15.71 12.96 1.28
C LEU A 138 -17.12 13.56 1.28
N LYS A 139 -18.13 12.76 1.63
CA LYS A 139 -19.53 13.21 1.73
C LYS A 139 -19.73 14.33 2.75
N ASN A 140 -18.89 14.39 3.78
CA ASN A 140 -18.97 15.38 4.86
C ASN A 140 -17.84 16.42 4.82
N ILE A 141 -17.18 16.62 3.66
CA ILE A 141 -15.99 17.48 3.57
C ILE A 141 -16.23 18.93 4.06
N ASP A 142 -17.40 19.50 3.78
CA ASP A 142 -17.82 20.82 4.27
C ASP A 142 -18.01 20.87 5.78
N TYR A 143 -18.45 19.76 6.38
CA TYR A 143 -18.65 19.66 7.81
C TYR A 143 -17.33 19.46 8.55
N ILE A 144 -16.49 18.53 8.08
CA ILE A 144 -15.22 18.21 8.73
C ILE A 144 -14.17 19.30 8.57
N SER A 145 -14.30 20.21 7.59
CA SER A 145 -13.39 21.35 7.39
C SER A 145 -13.66 22.54 8.31
N LYS A 146 -14.77 22.54 9.06
CA LYS A 146 -15.12 23.64 9.99
C LYS A 146 -14.41 23.54 11.34
N ALA A 147 -14.17 22.33 11.85
CA ALA A 147 -13.56 22.10 13.15
C ALA A 147 -12.96 20.70 13.29
N GLN A 148 -11.92 20.57 14.12
CA GLN A 148 -11.27 19.30 14.43
C GLN A 148 -12.23 18.27 15.05
N ASP A 149 -13.10 18.70 15.96
CA ASP A 149 -14.09 17.83 16.59
C ASP A 149 -15.07 17.22 15.57
N ASN A 150 -15.39 17.95 14.50
CA ASN A 150 -16.25 17.45 13.44
C ASN A 150 -15.58 16.30 12.70
N LEU A 151 -14.29 16.45 12.35
CA LEU A 151 -13.49 15.37 11.75
C LEU A 151 -13.42 14.15 12.68
N TRP A 152 -13.12 14.36 13.97
CA TRP A 152 -13.01 13.26 14.93
C TRP A 152 -14.32 12.49 15.09
N LYS A 153 -15.46 13.18 15.12
CA LYS A 153 -16.79 12.54 15.13
C LYS A 153 -17.04 11.62 13.94
N ILE A 154 -16.50 11.93 12.75
CA ILE A 154 -16.58 11.00 11.60
C ILE A 154 -15.65 9.81 11.84
N LEU A 155 -14.38 10.06 12.15
CA LEU A 155 -13.37 9.01 12.33
C LEU A 155 -13.72 8.02 13.44
N ASP A 156 -14.35 8.48 14.53
CA ASP A 156 -14.75 7.62 15.65
C ASP A 156 -15.87 6.62 15.28
N ARG A 157 -16.70 6.93 14.27
CA ARG A 157 -17.68 5.98 13.73
C ARG A 157 -17.02 4.79 13.04
N HIS A 158 -15.82 5.00 12.51
CA HIS A 158 -15.03 4.03 11.75
C HIS A 158 -13.86 3.47 12.55
N SER A 159 -14.01 3.37 13.88
CA SER A 159 -12.92 2.90 14.73
C SER A 159 -12.47 1.47 14.38
N MET A 160 -11.16 1.27 14.26
CA MET A 160 -10.59 -0.04 13.99
C MET A 160 -10.48 -0.89 15.26
N VAL A 161 -10.71 -2.19 15.10
CA VAL A 161 -10.61 -3.17 16.20
C VAL A 161 -9.18 -3.27 16.74
N ARG A 162 -8.19 -3.28 15.85
CA ARG A 162 -6.78 -3.29 16.21
C ARG A 162 -6.26 -1.86 16.22
N LYS A 163 -5.64 -1.46 17.33
CA LYS A 163 -5.08 -0.12 17.56
C LYS A 163 -3.54 -0.08 17.56
N LYS A 164 -2.91 -1.24 17.36
CA LYS A 164 -1.45 -1.40 17.35
C LYS A 164 -1.02 -1.77 15.94
N TYR A 165 0.08 -1.17 15.50
CA TYR A 165 0.77 -1.53 14.27
C TYR A 165 1.24 -2.99 14.30
N SER A 166 1.44 -3.55 13.13
CA SER A 166 2.01 -4.87 12.94
C SER A 166 3.45 -4.93 13.47
N PRO A 167 4.00 -6.14 13.70
CA PRO A 167 5.41 -6.30 14.05
C PRO A 167 6.39 -5.70 13.03
N SER A 168 5.98 -5.56 11.76
CA SER A 168 6.84 -5.01 10.71
C SER A 168 7.06 -3.50 10.86
N CYS A 169 6.05 -2.75 11.30
CA CYS A 169 6.18 -1.31 11.58
C CYS A 169 6.42 -0.99 13.06
N ALA A 170 6.23 -1.94 13.98
CA ALA A 170 6.41 -1.69 15.41
C ALA A 170 7.87 -1.56 15.87
N LYS A 171 8.86 -1.95 15.05
CA LYS A 171 10.28 -2.07 15.45
C LYS A 171 11.15 -0.83 15.14
N GLY A 172 10.57 0.26 14.63
CA GLY A 172 11.30 1.47 14.26
C GLY A 172 11.00 2.69 15.14
N GLU A 173 11.67 3.81 14.85
CA GLU A 173 11.50 5.07 15.58
C GLU A 173 10.09 5.67 15.42
N SER A 174 9.39 5.36 14.32
CA SER A 174 8.01 5.81 14.10
C SER A 174 7.18 4.78 13.33
N ALA A 175 6.33 4.04 14.06
CA ALA A 175 5.40 3.10 13.44
C ALA A 175 4.42 3.77 12.47
N PHE A 176 4.05 5.04 12.75
CA PHE A 176 3.27 5.87 11.84
C PHE A 176 3.99 6.12 10.51
N THR A 177 5.26 6.51 10.56
CA THR A 177 6.02 6.81 9.33
C THR A 177 6.18 5.56 8.47
N CYS A 178 6.46 4.40 9.09
CA CYS A 178 6.50 3.12 8.38
C CYS A 178 5.18 2.80 7.68
N GLY A 179 4.05 2.83 8.40
CA GLY A 179 2.76 2.52 7.80
C GLY A 179 2.28 3.58 6.80
N PHE A 180 2.70 4.83 6.95
CA PHE A 180 2.41 5.89 5.98
C PHE A 180 3.18 5.68 4.67
N TRP A 181 4.46 5.27 4.72
CA TRP A 181 5.19 4.88 3.51
C TRP A 181 4.58 3.67 2.81
N LYS A 182 4.11 2.68 3.58
CA LYS A 182 3.32 1.57 3.03
C LYS A 182 2.06 2.06 2.32
N LEU A 183 1.34 3.01 2.92
CA LEU A 183 0.16 3.63 2.30
C LEU A 183 0.51 4.31 0.97
N LEU A 184 1.57 5.12 0.93
CA LEU A 184 2.02 5.77 -0.31
C LEU A 184 2.38 4.76 -1.40
N HIS A 185 3.11 3.70 -1.05
CA HIS A 185 3.47 2.65 -2.00
C HIS A 185 2.26 1.88 -2.51
N THR A 186 1.34 1.45 -1.64
CA THR A 186 0.09 0.81 -2.06
C THR A 186 -0.71 1.71 -2.99
N MET A 187 -0.89 2.99 -2.66
CA MET A 187 -1.60 3.94 -3.54
C MET A 187 -0.91 4.10 -4.89
N SER A 188 0.43 4.17 -4.92
CA SER A 188 1.18 4.34 -6.16
C SER A 188 1.06 3.12 -7.09
N ILE A 189 1.01 1.90 -6.52
CA ILE A 189 0.73 0.69 -7.29
C ILE A 189 -0.73 0.66 -7.73
N GLY A 190 -1.66 0.97 -6.84
CA GLY A 190 -3.08 1.00 -7.18
C GLY A 190 -3.43 2.00 -8.26
N LEU A 191 -2.72 3.14 -8.33
CA LEU A 191 -2.79 4.08 -9.45
C LEU A 191 -2.48 3.39 -10.78
N ALA A 192 -1.45 2.55 -10.82
CA ALA A 192 -1.09 1.77 -11.99
C ALA A 192 -2.15 0.70 -12.31
N GLN A 193 -2.62 -0.02 -11.29
CA GLN A 193 -3.60 -1.10 -11.43
C GLN A 193 -4.97 -0.61 -11.90
N HIS A 194 -5.37 0.58 -11.46
CA HIS A 194 -6.68 1.15 -11.74
C HIS A 194 -6.66 2.23 -12.81
N ARG A 195 -5.49 2.52 -13.40
CA ARG A 195 -5.28 3.62 -14.36
C ARG A 195 -5.89 4.92 -13.85
N GLY A 196 -5.50 5.33 -12.64
CA GLY A 196 -6.05 6.54 -12.03
C GLY A 196 -7.50 6.44 -11.56
N GLY A 197 -8.13 5.27 -11.61
CA GLY A 197 -9.54 5.04 -11.28
C GLY A 197 -10.41 4.66 -12.49
N GLN A 198 -9.90 4.81 -13.72
CA GLN A 198 -10.63 4.47 -14.95
C GLN A 198 -11.13 3.02 -14.95
N THR A 199 -10.29 2.06 -14.55
CA THR A 199 -10.68 0.64 -14.54
C THR A 199 -11.84 0.35 -13.58
N LEU A 200 -11.93 1.09 -12.47
CA LEU A 200 -13.01 0.94 -11.50
C LEU A 200 -14.34 1.49 -12.04
N ILE A 201 -14.27 2.56 -12.83
CA ILE A 201 -15.42 3.14 -13.52
C ILE A 201 -15.91 2.19 -14.61
N ASP A 202 -15.01 1.71 -15.46
CA ASP A 202 -15.33 0.81 -16.57
C ASP A 202 -15.96 -0.51 -16.08
N SER A 203 -15.51 -1.01 -14.93
CA SER A 203 -16.07 -2.21 -14.32
C SER A 203 -17.39 -1.97 -13.56
N GLY A 204 -17.85 -0.72 -13.46
CA GLY A 204 -19.03 -0.33 -12.68
C GLY A 204 -18.87 -0.46 -11.16
N MET A 205 -17.63 -0.57 -10.65
CA MET A 205 -17.37 -0.59 -9.21
C MET A 205 -17.44 0.82 -8.62
N ARG A 206 -17.10 1.83 -9.43
CA ARG A 206 -17.21 3.24 -9.10
C ARG A 206 -18.16 3.95 -10.07
N LYS A 207 -18.64 5.12 -9.67
CA LYS A 207 -19.59 5.89 -10.48
C LYS A 207 -18.89 6.57 -11.66
N PRO A 208 -19.59 6.86 -12.77
CA PRO A 208 -19.02 7.56 -13.92
C PRO A 208 -18.45 8.96 -13.63
N ASP A 209 -18.91 9.62 -12.56
CA ASP A 209 -18.42 10.93 -12.11
C ASP A 209 -17.20 10.84 -11.17
N THR A 210 -16.69 9.63 -10.93
CA THR A 210 -15.45 9.44 -10.14
C THR A 210 -14.29 10.08 -10.89
N ARG A 211 -13.51 10.90 -10.18
CA ARG A 211 -12.33 11.55 -10.75
C ARG A 211 -11.28 10.51 -11.14
N ILE A 212 -10.69 10.71 -12.32
CA ILE A 212 -9.54 9.94 -12.79
C ILE A 212 -8.29 10.79 -12.59
N PHE A 213 -7.26 10.22 -11.95
CA PHE A 213 -5.99 10.89 -11.71
C PHE A 213 -4.96 10.48 -12.76
N SER A 214 -4.31 11.44 -13.41
CA SER A 214 -3.04 11.17 -14.09
C SER A 214 -1.90 10.87 -13.10
N PRO A 215 -0.79 10.23 -13.53
CA PRO A 215 0.40 10.06 -12.69
C PRO A 215 0.91 11.36 -12.06
N SER A 216 0.95 12.45 -12.84
CA SER A 216 1.40 13.75 -12.35
C SER A 216 0.44 14.35 -11.31
N GLU A 217 -0.87 14.30 -11.54
CA GLU A 217 -1.88 14.80 -10.58
C GLU A 217 -1.88 14.01 -9.28
N ALA A 218 -1.74 12.69 -9.34
CA ALA A 218 -1.61 11.85 -8.15
C ALA A 218 -0.38 12.25 -7.32
N ALA A 219 0.74 12.52 -7.98
CA ALA A 219 1.96 12.99 -7.31
C ALA A 219 1.77 14.37 -6.66
N VAL A 220 1.07 15.29 -7.33
CA VAL A 220 0.71 16.62 -6.76
C VAL A 220 -0.18 16.46 -5.53
N ALA A 221 -1.20 15.60 -5.56
CA ALA A 221 -2.06 15.36 -4.40
C ALA A 221 -1.28 14.80 -3.20
N VAL A 222 -0.30 13.91 -3.43
CA VAL A 222 0.63 13.45 -2.38
C VAL A 222 1.46 14.62 -1.84
N ARG A 223 2.05 15.44 -2.72
CA ARG A 223 2.85 16.61 -2.31
C ARG A 223 2.04 17.60 -1.48
N ASP A 224 0.82 17.91 -1.89
CA ASP A 224 -0.05 18.84 -1.17
C ASP A 224 -0.50 18.28 0.18
N TYR A 225 -0.73 16.97 0.30
CA TYR A 225 -0.93 16.33 1.60
C TYR A 225 0.32 16.46 2.48
N MET A 226 1.51 16.20 1.92
CA MET A 226 2.77 16.27 2.65
C MET A 226 3.02 17.66 3.20
N ASP A 227 2.84 18.69 2.38
CA ASP A 227 2.99 20.10 2.74
C ASP A 227 2.01 20.53 3.84
N ASN A 228 0.72 20.17 3.69
CA ASN A 228 -0.32 20.71 4.56
C ASN A 228 -0.55 19.90 5.85
N PHE A 229 -0.37 18.58 5.82
CA PHE A 229 -0.91 17.69 6.85
C PHE A 229 0.08 16.69 7.44
N PHE A 230 1.23 16.44 6.81
CA PHE A 230 2.16 15.43 7.33
C PHE A 230 2.76 15.83 8.68
N LEU A 231 2.88 14.88 9.61
CA LEU A 231 3.14 15.17 11.03
C LEU A 231 4.57 15.65 11.32
N CYS A 232 5.55 15.27 10.50
CA CYS A 232 6.95 15.64 10.69
C CYS A 232 7.30 16.82 9.78
N ASP A 233 7.40 18.03 10.33
CA ASP A 233 7.67 19.23 9.53
C ASP A 233 9.03 19.19 8.79
N PRO A 234 10.16 18.74 9.40
CA PRO A 234 11.41 18.57 8.65
C PRO A 234 11.31 17.55 7.52
N CYS A 235 10.57 16.45 7.75
CA CYS A 235 10.35 15.42 6.75
C CYS A 235 9.50 15.94 5.58
N SER A 236 8.42 16.66 5.90
CA SER A 236 7.54 17.31 4.91
C SER A 236 8.31 18.32 4.06
N THR A 237 9.06 19.21 4.71
CA THR A 237 9.90 20.22 4.03
C THR A 237 10.86 19.56 3.05
N HIS A 238 11.55 18.49 3.46
CA HIS A 238 12.48 17.78 2.60
C HIS A 238 11.78 17.07 1.44
N PHE A 239 10.64 16.43 1.68
CA PHE A 239 9.85 15.77 0.65
C PHE A 239 9.36 16.78 -0.40
N VAL A 240 8.77 17.89 0.04
CA VAL A 240 8.27 18.96 -0.83
C VAL A 240 9.41 19.56 -1.65
N ALA A 241 10.55 19.86 -1.03
CA ALA A 241 11.72 20.36 -1.75
C ALA A 241 12.25 19.37 -2.80
N THR A 242 12.12 18.05 -2.54
CA THR A 242 12.50 17.02 -3.50
C THR A 242 11.49 16.90 -4.64
N PHE A 243 10.20 17.07 -4.36
CA PHE A 243 9.14 17.06 -5.35
C PHE A 243 9.20 18.28 -6.29
N ASP A 244 9.44 19.46 -5.73
CA ASP A 244 9.45 20.73 -6.46
C ASP A 244 10.73 20.87 -7.33
N ASP A 245 11.79 20.09 -7.03
CA ASP A 245 13.03 20.02 -7.81
C ASP A 245 12.93 19.01 -8.97
N CYS A 246 12.57 19.49 -10.17
CA CYS A 246 12.47 18.65 -11.38
C CYS A 246 13.77 17.90 -11.75
N SER A 247 14.93 18.36 -11.29
CA SER A 247 16.22 17.71 -11.58
C SER A 247 16.42 16.43 -10.77
N LYS A 248 15.69 16.26 -9.68
CA LYS A 248 15.72 15.06 -8.83
C LYS A 248 14.68 14.05 -9.29
N ASN A 249 15.13 12.81 -9.50
CA ASN A 249 14.27 11.67 -9.87
C ASN A 249 13.40 11.90 -11.12
N ARG A 250 13.75 12.91 -11.94
CA ARG A 250 13.18 13.22 -13.26
C ARG A 250 11.66 13.37 -13.29
N ARG A 251 11.02 13.77 -12.17
CA ARG A 251 9.54 13.76 -12.02
C ARG A 251 8.82 14.47 -13.18
N CYS A 252 9.30 15.64 -13.57
CA CYS A 252 8.61 16.54 -14.50
C CYS A 252 8.54 16.01 -15.93
N ASP A 253 9.55 15.25 -16.34
CA ASP A 253 9.60 14.63 -17.68
C ASP A 253 9.07 13.18 -17.66
N ARG A 254 8.99 12.57 -16.47
CA ARG A 254 8.67 11.16 -16.26
C ARG A 254 7.18 10.91 -16.06
N LEU A 255 6.47 11.77 -15.32
CA LEU A 255 5.07 11.51 -14.95
C LEU A 255 4.13 12.14 -15.97
N ALA A 256 3.31 11.30 -16.62
CA ALA A 256 2.30 11.78 -17.57
C ALA A 256 1.32 12.77 -16.92
N ASN A 257 1.10 13.90 -17.59
CA ASN A 257 0.25 15.00 -17.11
C ASN A 257 -1.24 14.79 -17.41
N ALA A 258 -1.60 13.91 -18.35
CA ALA A 258 -2.96 13.67 -18.77
C ALA A 258 -3.27 12.17 -18.76
N ALA A 259 -4.34 11.79 -18.07
CA ALA A 259 -4.77 10.39 -17.98
C ALA A 259 -5.19 9.81 -19.34
N GLU A 260 -5.81 10.64 -20.19
CA GLU A 260 -6.31 10.24 -21.52
C GLU A 260 -5.20 9.71 -22.44
N TYR A 261 -3.98 10.25 -22.34
CA TYR A 261 -2.85 9.91 -23.20
C TYR A 261 -1.80 9.04 -22.51
N ALA A 262 -2.03 8.65 -21.25
CA ALA A 262 -1.09 7.83 -20.50
C ALA A 262 -1.08 6.38 -21.02
N THR A 263 0.09 5.93 -21.44
CA THR A 263 0.35 4.54 -21.84
C THR A 263 0.43 3.61 -20.64
N ASP A 264 0.37 2.30 -20.87
CA ASP A 264 0.54 1.28 -19.84
C ASP A 264 1.86 1.43 -19.06
N ALA A 265 2.90 1.97 -19.69
CA ALA A 265 4.18 2.26 -19.03
C ALA A 265 4.06 3.49 -18.11
N ASP A 266 3.43 4.56 -18.57
CA ASP A 266 3.28 5.81 -17.82
C ASP A 266 2.55 5.60 -16.49
N TRP A 267 1.56 4.70 -16.47
CA TRP A 267 0.83 4.34 -15.25
C TRP A 267 1.72 3.73 -14.16
N LYS A 268 2.83 3.07 -14.52
CA LYS A 268 3.80 2.47 -13.58
C LYS A 268 4.80 3.49 -13.04
N GLU A 269 5.00 4.60 -13.73
CA GLU A 269 6.06 5.56 -13.43
C GLU A 269 5.90 6.21 -12.05
N MET A 270 4.66 6.42 -11.58
CA MET A 270 4.41 6.96 -10.25
C MET A 270 4.94 6.05 -9.14
N ALA A 271 4.75 4.73 -9.26
CA ALA A 271 5.25 3.77 -8.28
C ALA A 271 6.79 3.72 -8.25
N LYS A 272 7.40 3.74 -9.44
CA LYS A 272 8.86 3.77 -9.56
C LYS A 272 9.45 5.08 -9.03
N TRP A 273 8.85 6.22 -9.34
CA TRP A 273 9.27 7.52 -8.81
C TRP A 273 9.15 7.56 -7.27
N MET A 274 8.04 7.06 -6.71
CA MET A 274 7.85 6.99 -5.25
C MET A 274 8.92 6.11 -4.58
N TRP A 275 9.28 5.01 -5.21
CA TRP A 275 10.36 4.12 -4.79
C TRP A 275 11.73 4.79 -4.80
N GLU A 276 12.09 5.50 -5.87
CA GLU A 276 13.35 6.27 -5.95
C GLU A 276 13.43 7.32 -4.82
N VAL A 277 12.36 8.10 -4.63
CA VAL A 277 12.28 9.12 -3.58
C VAL A 277 12.46 8.51 -2.18
N HIS A 278 11.83 7.36 -1.91
CA HIS A 278 11.98 6.69 -0.63
C HIS A 278 13.42 6.17 -0.43
N ASN A 279 14.04 5.59 -1.46
CA ASN A 279 15.44 5.15 -1.39
C ASN A 279 16.41 6.31 -1.16
N ASP A 280 16.20 7.46 -1.81
CA ASP A 280 17.00 8.67 -1.58
C ASP A 280 16.91 9.13 -0.13
N ILE A 281 15.70 9.10 0.44
CA ILE A 281 15.47 9.41 1.86
C ILE A 281 16.19 8.41 2.76
N ASN A 282 16.11 7.11 2.48
CA ASN A 282 16.78 6.08 3.28
C ASN A 282 18.31 6.28 3.28
N VAL A 283 18.90 6.51 2.12
CA VAL A 283 20.34 6.78 1.98
C VAL A 283 20.73 8.05 2.73
N ARG A 284 19.93 9.12 2.62
CA ARG A 284 20.17 10.36 3.38
C ARG A 284 20.14 10.13 4.88
N LEU A 285 19.11 9.46 5.40
CA LEU A 285 18.96 9.21 6.84
C LEU A 285 20.12 8.37 7.40
N VAL A 286 20.57 7.34 6.66
CA VAL A 286 21.77 6.57 7.07
C VAL A 286 23.01 7.46 7.16
N ARG A 287 23.20 8.38 6.21
CA ARG A 287 24.32 9.34 6.22
C ARG A 287 24.23 10.31 7.40
N GLU A 288 23.03 10.83 7.68
CA GLU A 288 22.77 11.74 8.80
C GLU A 288 23.07 11.06 10.15
N HIS A 289 22.53 9.86 10.38
CA HIS A 289 22.83 9.09 11.60
C HIS A 289 24.31 8.73 11.74
N ALA A 290 24.96 8.39 10.62
CA ALA A 290 26.40 8.12 10.63
C ALA A 290 27.21 9.36 11.04
N GLN A 291 26.80 10.56 10.58
CA GLN A 291 27.43 11.82 10.94
C GLN A 291 27.16 12.22 12.40
N GLU A 292 25.93 12.07 12.88
CA GLU A 292 25.59 12.29 14.30
C GLU A 292 26.42 11.40 15.23
N ASN A 293 26.57 10.13 14.87
CA ASN A 293 27.37 9.18 15.64
C ASN A 293 28.86 9.55 15.64
N LYS A 294 29.40 10.07 14.53
CA LYS A 294 30.77 10.62 14.50
C LYS A 294 30.88 11.82 15.43
N ASN A 295 29.93 12.75 15.39
CA ASN A 295 29.96 13.96 16.22
C ASN A 295 29.90 13.62 17.71
N LYS A 296 29.04 12.66 18.12
CA LYS A 296 28.97 12.16 19.50
C LYS A 296 30.29 11.52 19.96
N LYS A 297 30.97 10.77 19.08
CA LYS A 297 32.26 10.12 19.40
C LYS A 297 33.45 11.09 19.46
N ARG A 298 33.43 12.19 18.70
CA ARG A 298 34.50 13.22 18.76
C ARG A 298 34.55 13.99 20.08
N GLY A 299 33.48 13.95 20.88
CA GLY A 299 33.49 14.45 22.26
C GLY A 299 34.15 13.51 23.28
N GLY A 300 34.53 12.28 22.88
CA GLY A 300 35.27 11.32 23.72
C GLY A 300 36.73 11.21 23.26
N PHE A 301 37.67 11.29 24.20
CA PHE A 301 39.12 11.40 23.98
C PHE A 301 39.81 10.19 23.28
N PHE A 302 39.06 9.16 22.88
CA PHE A 302 39.60 7.96 22.21
C PHE A 302 38.76 7.62 20.96
N GLY A 303 39.14 8.19 19.81
CA GLY A 303 38.42 8.08 18.53
C GLY A 303 39.19 7.26 17.49
N GLY A 304 38.46 6.41 16.76
CA GLY A 304 39.04 5.66 15.63
C GLY A 304 38.10 4.63 15.01
N GLY A 305 36.87 5.01 14.66
CA GLY A 305 35.94 4.12 13.94
C GLY A 305 35.37 4.83 12.71
N GLY A 306 35.93 4.56 11.54
CA GLY A 306 35.41 5.05 10.26
C GLY A 306 34.01 4.49 9.97
N VAL A 307 33.19 5.24 9.23
CA VAL A 307 31.90 4.76 8.73
C VAL A 307 32.15 3.84 7.54
N VAL A 308 31.61 2.62 7.60
CA VAL A 308 31.81 1.60 6.59
C VAL A 308 30.88 1.89 5.40
N PRO A 309 31.38 1.99 4.15
CA PRO A 309 30.58 2.21 2.94
C PRO A 309 29.41 1.23 2.73
N SER A 310 29.44 0.06 3.38
CA SER A 310 28.40 -0.96 3.31
C SER A 310 27.03 -0.49 3.83
N SER A 311 26.97 0.56 4.66
CA SER A 311 25.71 1.02 5.24
C SER A 311 24.76 1.64 4.21
N ASN A 312 25.28 2.27 3.15
CA ASN A 312 24.44 2.90 2.12
C ASN A 312 23.71 1.85 1.27
N ILE A 313 24.38 0.74 0.95
CA ILE A 313 23.78 -0.35 0.17
C ILE A 313 22.67 -1.03 0.99
N ALA A 314 22.90 -1.20 2.30
CA ALA A 314 21.89 -1.76 3.20
C ALA A 314 20.65 -0.85 3.37
N ALA A 315 20.73 0.43 2.98
CA ALA A 315 19.61 1.36 3.02
C ALA A 315 18.69 1.24 1.79
N LEU A 316 19.16 0.61 0.72
CA LEU A 316 18.41 0.46 -0.52
C LEU A 316 17.36 -0.64 -0.38
N PHE A 317 16.17 -0.33 -0.88
CA PHE A 317 15.06 -1.27 -0.98
C PHE A 317 14.73 -1.50 -2.47
N PRO A 318 14.37 -2.72 -2.91
CA PRO A 318 14.62 -3.96 -2.20
C PRO A 318 16.13 -4.19 -2.02
N SER A 319 16.49 -5.01 -1.03
CA SER A 319 17.86 -5.53 -0.95
C SER A 319 18.12 -6.49 -2.11
N ILE A 320 19.40 -6.70 -2.44
CA ILE A 320 19.81 -7.68 -3.47
C ILE A 320 19.25 -9.07 -3.16
N ASP A 321 19.29 -9.48 -1.89
CA ASP A 321 18.74 -10.78 -1.45
C ASP A 321 17.22 -10.88 -1.62
N ALA A 322 16.50 -9.76 -1.50
CA ALA A 322 15.06 -9.73 -1.68
C ALA A 322 14.66 -9.75 -3.16
N CYS A 323 15.45 -9.13 -4.04
CA CYS A 323 15.15 -9.09 -5.48
C CYS A 323 16.42 -9.05 -6.34
N VAL A 324 17.04 -10.20 -6.58
CA VAL A 324 18.21 -10.30 -7.46
C VAL A 324 17.90 -9.79 -8.88
N LYS A 325 16.69 -10.04 -9.39
CA LYS A 325 16.26 -9.59 -10.73
C LYS A 325 16.09 -8.08 -10.86
N CYS A 326 16.02 -7.35 -9.74
CA CYS A 326 15.91 -5.90 -9.73
C CYS A 326 17.23 -5.22 -10.11
N PHE A 327 18.32 -5.97 -10.24
CA PHE A 327 19.65 -5.47 -10.59
C PHE A 327 20.08 -6.08 -11.93
N GLY A 328 20.62 -5.25 -12.82
CA GLY A 328 21.30 -5.67 -14.03
C GLY A 328 22.71 -6.19 -13.76
N ASP A 329 23.34 -6.79 -14.77
CA ASP A 329 24.69 -7.34 -14.67
C ASP A 329 25.75 -6.25 -14.37
N ASP A 330 25.47 -5.01 -14.73
CA ASP A 330 26.29 -3.82 -14.46
C ASP A 330 25.99 -3.16 -13.10
N GLY A 331 25.06 -3.72 -12.32
CA GLY A 331 24.61 -3.19 -11.03
C GLY A 331 23.58 -2.07 -11.14
N SER A 332 23.15 -1.70 -12.35
CA SER A 332 22.05 -0.75 -12.54
C SER A 332 20.70 -1.37 -12.15
N TRP A 333 19.69 -0.52 -11.92
CA TRP A 333 18.35 -1.00 -11.59
C TRP A 333 17.61 -1.48 -12.84
N ASN A 334 17.07 -2.69 -12.79
CA ASN A 334 16.04 -3.14 -13.73
C ASN A 334 14.68 -2.62 -13.26
N GLU A 335 14.31 -1.43 -13.74
CA GLU A 335 13.10 -0.72 -13.32
C GLU A 335 11.80 -1.53 -13.47
N GLU A 336 11.69 -2.37 -14.51
CA GLU A 336 10.49 -3.21 -14.69
C GLU A 336 10.44 -4.33 -13.63
N ALA A 337 11.58 -4.96 -13.34
CA ALA A 337 11.65 -5.96 -12.27
C ALA A 337 11.40 -5.33 -10.88
N VAL A 338 11.85 -4.09 -10.66
CA VAL A 338 11.52 -3.31 -9.46
C VAL A 338 10.01 -3.09 -9.37
N PHE A 339 9.35 -2.64 -10.44
CA PHE A 339 7.90 -2.45 -10.43
C PHE A 339 7.15 -3.74 -10.07
N LEU A 340 7.52 -4.87 -10.68
CA LEU A 340 6.91 -6.18 -10.36
C LEU A 340 7.15 -6.60 -8.91
N PHE A 341 8.32 -6.27 -8.34
CA PHE A 341 8.59 -6.51 -6.93
C PHE A 341 7.71 -5.63 -6.03
N LEU A 342 7.57 -4.35 -6.34
CA LEU A 342 6.71 -3.42 -5.59
C LEU A 342 5.24 -3.82 -5.67
N GLU A 343 4.78 -4.28 -6.84
CA GLU A 343 3.44 -4.83 -7.02
C GLU A 343 3.22 -6.04 -6.12
N TYR A 344 4.15 -6.99 -6.11
CA TYR A 344 4.09 -8.16 -5.22
C TYR A 344 4.05 -7.78 -3.74
N GLU A 345 4.86 -6.80 -3.32
CA GLU A 345 5.00 -6.39 -1.92
C GLU A 345 3.80 -5.58 -1.42
N TYR A 346 3.28 -4.65 -2.24
CA TYR A 346 2.31 -3.63 -1.81
C TYR A 346 0.92 -3.79 -2.40
N TRP A 347 0.76 -4.69 -3.37
CA TRP A 347 -0.52 -5.01 -3.99
C TRP A 347 -0.75 -6.52 -3.97
N PRO A 348 -0.97 -7.09 -2.78
CA PRO A 348 -1.29 -8.50 -2.64
C PRO A 348 -2.63 -8.77 -3.33
N SER A 349 -2.57 -9.04 -4.63
CA SER A 349 -3.68 -9.60 -5.37
C SER A 349 -3.99 -10.97 -4.77
N THR A 350 -5.26 -11.33 -4.73
CA THR A 350 -5.77 -12.64 -4.28
C THR A 350 -5.20 -13.84 -5.07
N THR A 351 -4.28 -13.60 -6.00
CA THR A 351 -3.61 -14.59 -6.84
C THR A 351 -2.27 -15.04 -6.26
N PHE A 352 -2.36 -16.18 -5.56
CA PHE A 352 -1.36 -17.25 -5.41
C PHE A 352 0.06 -16.88 -4.93
N ASP A 353 0.37 -17.36 -3.73
CA ASP A 353 1.73 -17.52 -3.20
C ASP A 353 2.67 -18.10 -4.30
N PRO A 354 3.77 -17.41 -4.65
CA PRO A 354 4.77 -17.92 -5.60
C PRO A 354 5.31 -19.30 -5.22
N LYS A 355 5.32 -19.68 -3.93
CA LYS A 355 5.66 -21.03 -3.47
C LYS A 355 4.62 -22.07 -3.91
N MET A 356 3.34 -21.71 -3.92
CA MET A 356 2.30 -22.55 -4.49
C MET A 356 2.49 -22.75 -5.99
N ASN A 357 2.94 -21.71 -6.72
CA ASN A 357 3.26 -21.86 -8.14
C ASN A 357 4.50 -22.74 -8.36
N ARG A 358 5.49 -22.68 -7.45
CA ARG A 358 6.66 -23.57 -7.49
C ARG A 358 6.28 -25.02 -7.19
N LEU A 359 5.39 -25.27 -6.23
CA LEU A 359 4.84 -26.61 -5.93
C LEU A 359 3.99 -27.16 -7.07
N LEU A 360 3.14 -26.33 -7.67
CA LEU A 360 2.30 -26.73 -8.81
C LEU A 360 3.12 -27.04 -10.07
N LYS A 361 4.23 -26.33 -10.29
CA LYS A 361 5.20 -26.67 -11.36
C LYS A 361 5.94 -27.97 -11.05
N PHE A 362 6.36 -28.18 -9.80
CA PHE A 362 7.06 -29.39 -9.38
C PHE A 362 6.20 -30.65 -9.55
N GLU A 363 4.89 -30.58 -9.26
CA GLU A 363 3.95 -31.68 -9.50
C GLU A 363 3.70 -31.93 -10.99
N GLN A 364 3.65 -30.87 -11.82
CA GLN A 364 3.50 -31.02 -13.27
C GLN A 364 4.73 -31.65 -13.94
N GLU A 365 5.92 -31.38 -13.44
CA GLU A 365 7.17 -32.01 -13.90
C GLU A 365 7.22 -33.49 -13.47
N PHE A 366 6.75 -33.82 -12.26
CA PHE A 366 6.68 -35.21 -11.78
C PHE A 366 5.64 -36.07 -12.53
N ASP A 367 4.48 -35.50 -12.88
CA ASP A 367 3.44 -36.18 -13.64
C ASP A 367 3.85 -36.40 -15.11
N ALA A 368 4.71 -35.53 -15.67
CA ALA A 368 5.23 -35.67 -17.03
C ALA A 368 6.32 -36.75 -17.15
N GLU A 369 7.11 -36.98 -16.10
CA GLU A 369 8.15 -38.01 -16.07
C GLU A 369 7.60 -39.41 -15.73
N GLY A 370 6.42 -39.50 -15.10
CA GLY A 370 5.77 -40.77 -14.76
C GLY A 370 4.87 -41.37 -15.85
N ALA A 371 4.72 -40.69 -16.99
CA ALA A 371 3.85 -41.10 -18.10
C ALA A 371 4.63 -41.61 -19.34
N GLY A 372 5.94 -41.85 -19.20
CA GLY A 372 6.83 -42.37 -20.25
C GLY A 372 7.07 -43.87 -20.18
#